data_AF-A0A9P4T8N1-F1
#
_entry.id   AF-A0A9P4T8N1-F1
#
_cell.length_a   1.000
_cell.length_b   1.000
_cell.length_c   1.000
_cell.angle_alpha   90.00
_cell.angle_beta   90.00
_cell.angle_gamma   90.00
#
_symmetry.space_group_name_H-M   'P 1'
#
loop_
_entity.id
_entity.type
_entity.pdbx_description
1 polymer ?
#
loop_
_entity_poly.entity_id
_entity_poly.type
_entity_poly.pdbx_seq_one_letter_code
_entity_poly.pdbx_strand_id
1 'polypeptide(L)'
;MDTNAIFFSDPSPTSTSTQPLAYLKPRDDYHPVPHSTSSIFYLAVTTPHTDTYMLHGPVRSFSALLPTITALASDSPSALDKLENLSYSAPDVWGNRTTRASFLTHGFRTLIVDGERGTYTVLQVLTEENAGVKDVLPAPVYTVTRHGPLVYAYDGLGAKARLGAARGVAASSELVGCFAERKEAVSAARKAMDGMVEGERKVNRIENLGKHGEDGGMLLALGNGVRWEVRVKYDSEVLKIARESAEKEGAGLAWRF
;
A
#
# COMPACT_ATOMS: atom_id res chain seq x y z
N MET A 1 -53.55 41.30 13.00
CA MET A 1 -52.59 40.91 14.06
C MET A 1 -51.98 39.62 13.57
N ASP A 2 -50.82 39.75 12.92
CA ASP A 2 -50.20 38.69 12.15
C ASP A 2 -49.22 37.92 13.03
N THR A 3 -49.51 36.64 13.26
CA THR A 3 -48.66 35.74 14.05
C THR A 3 -47.63 35.10 13.12
N ASN A 4 -46.45 35.71 13.05
CA ASN A 4 -45.27 35.11 12.42
C ASN A 4 -44.78 33.91 13.26
N ALA A 5 -45.20 32.70 12.89
CA ALA A 5 -44.54 31.47 13.31
C ALA A 5 -43.31 31.26 12.40
N ILE A 6 -42.16 31.78 12.83
CA ILE A 6 -40.87 31.48 12.22
C ILE A 6 -40.54 30.02 12.57
N PHE A 7 -40.85 29.11 11.64
CA PHE A 7 -40.28 27.77 11.67
C PHE A 7 -38.78 27.90 11.37
N PHE A 8 -37.95 27.78 12.41
CA PHE A 8 -36.56 27.40 12.21
C PHE A 8 -36.56 25.96 11.71
N SER A 9 -36.63 25.80 10.39
CA SER A 9 -36.21 24.57 9.72
C SER A 9 -34.69 24.49 9.89
N ASP A 10 -34.26 24.01 11.06
CA ASP A 10 -32.88 23.60 11.25
C ASP A 10 -32.67 22.40 10.34
N PRO A 11 -31.86 22.48 9.26
CA PRO A 11 -31.55 21.30 8.50
C PRO A 11 -30.68 20.44 9.43
N SER A 12 -31.30 19.44 10.05
CA SER A 12 -30.60 18.31 10.66
C SER A 12 -29.45 17.96 9.73
N PRO A 13 -28.17 17.98 10.19
CA PRO A 13 -27.08 17.61 9.32
C PRO A 13 -27.40 16.22 8.80
N THR A 14 -27.58 16.10 7.49
CA THR A 14 -27.60 14.83 6.79
C THR A 14 -26.23 14.23 7.09
N SER A 15 -26.15 13.47 8.18
CA SER A 15 -25.12 12.49 8.40
C SER A 15 -25.31 11.51 7.26
N THR A 16 -24.64 11.79 6.14
CA THR A 16 -24.27 10.74 5.20
C THR A 16 -23.60 9.69 6.08
N SER A 17 -24.35 8.63 6.34
CA SER A 17 -23.82 7.37 6.84
C SER A 17 -22.87 6.92 5.74
N THR A 18 -21.64 7.41 5.78
CA THR A 18 -20.59 7.04 4.86
C THR A 18 -20.23 5.63 5.26
N GLN A 19 -20.91 4.63 4.69
CA GLN A 19 -20.42 3.27 4.79
C GLN A 19 -18.97 3.27 4.27
N PRO A 20 -18.06 2.53 4.91
CA PRO A 20 -16.70 2.41 4.38
C PRO A 20 -16.79 1.94 2.92
N LEU A 21 -15.90 2.46 2.08
CA LEU A 21 -15.80 2.02 0.69
C LEU A 21 -15.72 0.49 0.65
N ALA A 22 -16.70 -0.14 0.00
CA ALA A 22 -16.76 -1.58 -0.09
C ALA A 22 -15.65 -2.06 -1.03
N TYR A 23 -14.72 -2.85 -0.51
CA TYR A 23 -13.69 -3.47 -1.33
C TYR A 23 -14.31 -4.64 -2.11
N LEU A 24 -14.39 -4.48 -3.43
CA LEU A 24 -14.84 -5.55 -4.33
C LEU A 24 -13.68 -6.50 -4.59
N LYS A 25 -13.91 -7.80 -4.47
CA LYS A 25 -12.90 -8.81 -4.80
C LYS A 25 -12.50 -8.64 -6.27
N PRO A 26 -11.24 -8.30 -6.57
CA PRO A 26 -10.78 -8.18 -7.96
C PRO A 26 -10.78 -9.56 -8.63
N ARG A 27 -10.39 -9.61 -9.90
CA ARG A 27 -10.04 -10.86 -10.59
C ARG A 27 -8.53 -10.97 -10.69
N ASP A 28 -8.03 -12.19 -10.85
CA ASP A 28 -6.64 -12.41 -11.21
C ASP A 28 -6.32 -11.67 -12.53
N ASP A 29 -5.21 -10.95 -12.56
CA ASP A 29 -4.69 -10.25 -13.74
C ASP A 29 -3.21 -10.61 -13.92
N TYR A 30 -2.96 -11.51 -14.86
CA TYR A 30 -1.63 -12.01 -15.18
C TYR A 30 -0.95 -11.24 -16.31
N HIS A 31 -1.51 -10.11 -16.74
CA HIS A 31 -0.81 -9.27 -17.71
C HIS A 31 0.51 -8.79 -17.12
N PRO A 32 1.57 -8.71 -17.95
CA PRO A 32 2.85 -8.19 -17.52
C PRO A 32 2.69 -6.74 -17.05
N VAL A 33 3.43 -6.37 -16.00
CA VAL A 33 3.44 -4.99 -15.54
C VAL A 33 4.32 -4.16 -16.50
N PRO A 34 3.80 -3.04 -17.06
CA PRO A 34 4.61 -2.15 -17.87
C PRO A 34 5.81 -1.66 -17.06
N HIS A 35 7.02 -1.80 -17.61
CA HIS A 35 8.22 -1.32 -16.95
C HIS A 35 9.22 -0.76 -17.96
N SER A 36 10.02 0.19 -17.50
CA SER A 36 11.15 0.78 -18.19
C SER A 36 12.45 0.39 -17.47
N THR A 37 13.60 0.76 -18.05
CA THR A 37 14.90 0.55 -17.43
C THR A 37 15.06 1.32 -16.11
N SER A 38 14.25 2.35 -15.88
CA SER A 38 14.17 3.17 -14.66
C SER A 38 13.08 2.73 -13.69
N SER A 39 12.32 1.67 -13.99
CA SER A 39 11.25 1.21 -13.09
C SER A 39 11.77 0.52 -11.83
N ILE A 40 11.08 0.80 -10.74
CA ILE A 40 11.17 0.11 -9.45
C ILE A 40 9.86 -0.63 -9.20
N PHE A 41 9.93 -1.70 -8.41
CA PHE A 41 8.80 -2.58 -8.14
C PHE A 41 8.40 -2.57 -6.67
N TYR A 42 7.11 -2.72 -6.43
CA TYR A 42 6.52 -2.94 -5.12
C TYR A 42 5.52 -4.08 -5.17
N LEU A 43 5.30 -4.70 -4.01
CA LEU A 43 4.20 -5.61 -3.77
C LEU A 43 3.25 -4.99 -2.76
N ALA A 44 2.07 -4.60 -3.21
CA ALA A 44 0.96 -4.24 -2.35
C ALA A 44 0.18 -5.51 -1.94
N VAL A 45 0.03 -5.70 -0.63
CA VAL A 45 -0.69 -6.82 -0.02
C VAL A 45 -1.92 -6.24 0.67
N THR A 46 -3.09 -6.54 0.13
CA THR A 46 -4.36 -6.04 0.65
C THR A 46 -5.18 -7.19 1.21
N THR A 47 -5.64 -7.07 2.45
CA THR A 47 -6.51 -8.05 3.11
C THR A 47 -7.84 -7.39 3.50
N PRO A 48 -8.86 -7.44 2.63
CA PRO A 48 -10.10 -6.69 2.84
C PRO A 48 -10.87 -7.08 4.11
N HIS A 49 -10.76 -8.35 4.52
CA HIS A 49 -11.46 -8.89 5.69
C HIS A 49 -10.89 -8.39 7.03
N THR A 50 -9.61 -8.01 7.06
CA THR A 50 -8.95 -7.40 8.23
C THR A 50 -8.67 -5.90 8.01
N ASP A 51 -9.13 -5.35 6.89
CA ASP A 51 -8.92 -3.97 6.47
C ASP A 51 -7.44 -3.54 6.55
N THR A 52 -6.53 -4.36 6.01
CA THR A 52 -5.11 -4.03 5.99
C THR A 52 -4.57 -3.82 4.60
N TYR A 53 -3.58 -2.94 4.51
CA TYR A 53 -2.78 -2.66 3.34
C TYR A 53 -1.32 -2.61 3.76
N MET A 54 -0.51 -3.47 3.18
CA MET A 54 0.93 -3.51 3.39
C MET A 54 1.63 -3.33 2.06
N LEU A 55 2.80 -2.67 2.08
CA LEU A 55 3.61 -2.44 0.90
C LEU A 55 5.01 -2.98 1.16
N HIS A 56 5.48 -3.85 0.28
CA HIS A 56 6.85 -4.35 0.26
C HIS A 56 7.61 -3.75 -0.92
N GLY A 57 8.88 -3.44 -0.71
CA GLY A 57 9.73 -2.71 -1.65
C GLY A 57 10.20 -1.37 -1.04
N PRO A 58 10.76 -0.47 -1.86
CA PRO A 58 11.05 -0.62 -3.29
C PRO A 58 12.17 -1.62 -3.61
N VAL A 59 12.08 -2.29 -4.77
CA VAL A 59 13.15 -3.14 -5.30
C VAL A 59 13.41 -2.88 -6.79
N ARG A 60 14.63 -3.23 -7.25
CA ARG A 60 15.08 -3.00 -8.63
C ARG A 60 14.47 -3.97 -9.66
N SER A 61 14.06 -5.16 -9.22
CA SER A 61 13.57 -6.22 -10.10
C SER A 61 12.39 -6.95 -9.46
N PHE A 62 11.44 -7.39 -10.29
CA PHE A 62 10.32 -8.21 -9.84
C PHE A 62 10.79 -9.50 -9.12
N SER A 63 11.88 -10.11 -9.59
CA SER A 63 12.46 -11.32 -8.97
C SER A 63 12.75 -11.17 -7.47
N ALA A 64 13.07 -9.97 -7.00
CA ALA A 64 13.34 -9.71 -5.58
C ALA A 64 12.07 -9.76 -4.71
N LEU A 65 10.87 -9.65 -5.31
CA LEU A 65 9.59 -9.80 -4.62
C LEU A 65 9.15 -11.26 -4.52
N LEU A 66 9.69 -12.16 -5.34
CA LEU A 66 9.26 -13.56 -5.40
C LEU A 66 9.34 -14.29 -4.06
N PRO A 67 10.38 -14.12 -3.21
CA PRO A 67 10.40 -14.76 -1.90
C PRO A 67 9.20 -14.37 -1.03
N THR A 68 8.83 -13.10 -1.02
CA THR A 68 7.66 -12.58 -0.28
C THR A 68 6.35 -13.09 -0.90
N ILE A 69 6.24 -13.09 -2.23
CA ILE A 69 5.06 -13.59 -2.95
C ILE A 69 4.85 -15.09 -2.64
N THR A 70 5.90 -15.90 -2.74
CA THR A 70 5.84 -17.34 -2.45
C THR A 70 5.52 -17.60 -0.98
N ALA A 71 6.08 -16.82 -0.05
CA ALA A 71 5.76 -16.93 1.37
C ALA A 71 4.30 -16.58 1.68
N LEU A 72 3.73 -15.57 1.00
CA LEU A 72 2.31 -15.22 1.17
C LEU A 72 1.38 -16.23 0.49
N ALA A 73 1.85 -16.91 -0.56
CA ALA A 73 1.09 -17.94 -1.27
C ALA A 73 1.22 -19.32 -0.63
N SER A 74 2.19 -19.58 0.25
CA SER A 74 2.48 -20.91 0.79
C SER A 74 1.30 -21.54 1.52
N ASP A 75 0.44 -20.71 2.10
CA ASP A 75 -0.71 -21.14 2.87
C ASP A 75 -1.93 -21.46 1.99
N SER A 76 -1.82 -21.28 0.67
CA SER A 76 -2.89 -21.54 -0.30
C SER A 76 -2.38 -22.39 -1.47
N PRO A 77 -2.69 -23.71 -1.51
CA PRO A 77 -2.29 -24.58 -2.61
C PRO A 77 -2.71 -24.06 -3.99
N SER A 78 -3.92 -23.48 -4.08
CA SER A 78 -4.38 -22.87 -5.33
C SER A 78 -3.53 -21.68 -5.76
N ALA A 79 -3.04 -20.85 -4.83
CA ALA A 79 -2.15 -19.75 -5.15
C ALA A 79 -0.78 -20.24 -5.61
N LEU A 80 -0.26 -21.30 -4.99
CA LEU A 80 0.98 -21.96 -5.43
C LEU A 80 0.83 -22.53 -6.85
N ASP A 81 -0.28 -23.21 -7.15
CA ASP A 81 -0.55 -23.73 -8.49
C ASP A 81 -0.62 -22.59 -9.53
N LYS A 82 -1.27 -21.47 -9.20
CA LYS A 82 -1.31 -20.27 -10.05
C LYS A 82 0.11 -19.74 -10.30
N LEU A 83 0.90 -19.56 -9.24
CA LEU A 83 2.28 -19.08 -9.34
C LEU A 83 3.17 -20.03 -10.15
N GLU A 84 3.02 -21.33 -9.98
CA GLU A 84 3.78 -22.33 -10.72
C GLU A 84 3.42 -22.27 -12.21
N ASN A 85 2.13 -22.22 -12.56
CA ASN A 85 1.66 -22.09 -13.93
C ASN A 85 2.11 -20.80 -14.63
N LEU A 86 2.36 -19.74 -13.86
CA LEU A 86 2.93 -18.49 -14.36
C LEU A 86 4.45 -18.57 -14.52
N SER A 87 5.12 -19.18 -13.54
CA SER A 87 6.59 -19.25 -13.44
C SER A 87 7.20 -20.24 -14.44
N TYR A 88 6.45 -21.27 -14.83
CA TYR A 88 6.97 -22.39 -15.62
C TYR A 88 6.24 -22.57 -16.95
N SER A 89 6.94 -23.11 -17.94
CA SER A 89 6.36 -23.56 -19.21
C SER A 89 5.42 -24.75 -18.99
N ALA A 90 4.59 -25.03 -20.00
CA ALA A 90 3.91 -26.32 -20.06
C ALA A 90 4.97 -27.45 -19.99
N PRO A 91 4.65 -28.57 -19.31
CA PRO A 91 5.56 -29.70 -19.26
C PRO A 91 5.86 -30.21 -20.67
N ASP A 92 7.12 -30.52 -20.94
CA ASP A 92 7.52 -31.18 -22.18
C ASP A 92 7.08 -32.66 -22.19
N VAL A 93 7.44 -33.39 -23.24
CA VAL A 93 7.09 -34.81 -23.42
C VAL A 93 7.67 -35.70 -22.30
N TRP A 94 8.66 -35.22 -21.55
CA TRP A 94 9.29 -35.89 -20.42
C TRP A 94 8.84 -35.35 -19.06
N GLY A 95 7.87 -34.44 -19.03
CA GLY A 95 7.37 -33.81 -17.81
C GLY A 95 8.26 -32.71 -17.24
N ASN A 96 9.35 -32.34 -17.93
CA ASN A 96 10.22 -31.25 -17.48
C ASN A 96 9.58 -29.90 -17.77
N ARG A 97 9.77 -28.98 -16.83
CA ARG A 97 9.28 -27.60 -16.92
C ARG A 97 10.47 -26.65 -16.98
N THR A 98 10.41 -25.65 -17.85
CA THR A 98 11.42 -24.60 -17.94
C THR A 98 10.89 -23.32 -17.34
N THR A 99 11.72 -22.62 -16.56
CA THR A 99 11.35 -21.32 -15.99
C THR A 99 11.13 -20.30 -17.10
N ARG A 100 9.99 -19.60 -17.08
CA ARG A 100 9.69 -18.52 -18.03
C ARG A 100 10.47 -17.27 -17.64
N ALA A 101 11.51 -16.95 -18.41
CA ALA A 101 12.30 -15.74 -18.21
C ALA A 101 11.43 -14.47 -18.19
N SER A 102 10.38 -14.42 -19.04
CA SER A 102 9.46 -13.29 -19.09
C SER A 102 8.75 -13.02 -17.75
N PHE A 103 8.39 -14.07 -17.01
CA PHE A 103 7.75 -13.95 -15.70
C PHE A 103 8.69 -13.34 -14.67
N LEU A 104 9.96 -13.77 -14.63
CA LEU A 104 10.96 -13.24 -13.70
C LEU A 104 11.24 -11.73 -13.92
N THR A 105 11.05 -11.25 -15.16
CA THR A 105 11.27 -9.85 -15.50
C THR A 105 10.02 -8.98 -15.36
N HIS A 106 8.86 -9.46 -15.84
CA HIS A 106 7.64 -8.64 -15.96
C HIS A 106 6.60 -8.92 -14.87
N GLY A 107 6.70 -10.07 -14.18
CA GLY A 107 5.76 -10.50 -13.16
C GLY A 107 4.31 -10.61 -13.64
N PHE A 108 3.40 -10.27 -12.74
CA PHE A 108 1.95 -10.23 -12.92
C PHE A 108 1.40 -8.94 -12.29
N ARG A 109 0.21 -8.49 -12.66
CA ARG A 109 -0.41 -7.30 -12.05
C ARG A 109 -1.12 -7.63 -10.75
N THR A 110 -1.98 -8.64 -10.76
CA THR A 110 -2.80 -9.01 -9.60
C THR A 110 -2.91 -10.52 -9.48
N LEU A 111 -2.62 -11.04 -8.30
CA LEU A 111 -2.84 -12.43 -7.92
C LEU A 111 -3.68 -12.48 -6.64
N ILE A 112 -4.74 -13.28 -6.67
CA ILE A 112 -5.63 -13.50 -5.55
C ILE A 112 -5.24 -14.80 -4.88
N VAL A 113 -4.87 -14.67 -3.62
CA VAL A 113 -4.62 -15.78 -2.71
C VAL A 113 -5.92 -16.04 -1.95
N ASP A 114 -6.60 -17.11 -2.33
CA ASP A 114 -7.81 -17.54 -1.64
C ASP A 114 -7.43 -18.17 -0.30
N GLY A 115 -8.05 -17.67 0.78
CA GLY A 115 -7.93 -18.19 2.13
C GLY A 115 -9.16 -19.00 2.55
N GLU A 116 -9.19 -19.42 3.81
CA GLU A 116 -10.31 -20.16 4.35
C GLU A 116 -11.58 -19.30 4.50
N ARG A 117 -12.75 -19.94 4.50
CA ARG A 117 -14.06 -19.32 4.82
C ARG A 117 -14.40 -18.09 3.97
N GLY A 118 -13.94 -18.07 2.72
CA GLY A 118 -14.20 -16.97 1.78
C GLY A 118 -13.34 -15.73 2.02
N THR A 119 -12.32 -15.81 2.89
CA THR A 119 -11.29 -14.77 2.99
C THR A 119 -10.36 -14.83 1.78
N TYR A 120 -9.74 -13.71 1.47
CA TYR A 120 -8.75 -13.62 0.41
C TYR A 120 -7.77 -12.48 0.68
N THR A 121 -6.60 -12.62 0.09
CA THR A 121 -5.53 -11.63 0.07
C THR A 121 -5.24 -11.28 -1.37
N VAL A 122 -5.14 -9.99 -1.67
CA VAL A 122 -4.80 -9.49 -3.00
C VAL A 122 -3.33 -9.11 -3.00
N LEU A 123 -2.57 -9.77 -3.86
CA LEU A 123 -1.17 -9.46 -4.15
C LEU A 123 -1.15 -8.64 -5.44
N GLN A 124 -0.77 -7.38 -5.36
CA GLN A 124 -0.69 -6.48 -6.52
C GLN A 124 0.73 -5.98 -6.70
N VAL A 125 1.28 -6.16 -7.89
CA VAL A 125 2.59 -5.60 -8.25
C VAL A 125 2.40 -4.20 -8.78
N LEU A 126 3.06 -3.24 -8.14
CA LEU A 126 3.07 -1.84 -8.57
C LEU A 126 4.43 -1.51 -9.15
N THR A 127 4.45 -0.64 -10.15
CA THR A 127 5.67 -0.09 -10.73
C THR A 127 5.65 1.42 -10.66
N GLU A 128 6.78 2.00 -10.28
CA GLU A 128 7.01 3.44 -10.31
C GLU A 128 8.23 3.70 -11.20
N GLU A 129 8.21 4.77 -11.99
CA GLU A 129 9.37 5.18 -12.78
C GLU A 129 10.18 6.22 -12.01
N ASN A 130 11.33 5.80 -11.49
CA ASN A 130 12.17 6.66 -10.66
C ASN A 130 13.64 6.24 -10.76
N ALA A 131 14.35 6.78 -11.75
CA ALA A 131 15.76 6.46 -11.99
C ALA A 131 16.65 6.82 -10.79
N GLY A 132 16.40 7.98 -10.16
CA GLY A 132 17.20 8.45 -9.03
C GLY A 132 17.11 7.51 -7.82
N VAL A 133 15.92 7.04 -7.48
CA VAL A 133 15.76 6.03 -6.43
C VAL A 133 16.35 4.69 -6.87
N LYS A 134 16.10 4.25 -8.10
CA LYS A 134 16.62 2.98 -8.61
C LYS A 134 18.15 2.89 -8.48
N ASP A 135 18.87 3.97 -8.76
CA ASP A 135 20.32 4.04 -8.67
C ASP A 135 20.84 3.93 -7.23
N VAL A 136 20.06 4.41 -6.26
CA VAL A 136 20.41 4.37 -4.83
C VAL A 136 20.07 3.04 -4.17
N LEU A 137 19.07 2.30 -4.67
CA LEU A 137 18.75 0.97 -4.14
C LEU A 137 19.96 0.03 -4.19
N PRO A 138 20.20 -0.83 -3.20
CA PRO A 138 19.30 -1.19 -2.10
C PRO A 138 19.44 -0.31 -0.85
N ALA A 139 20.09 0.85 -0.93
CA ALA A 139 20.16 1.76 0.21
C ALA A 139 18.74 2.23 0.61
N PRO A 140 18.53 2.62 1.87
CA PRO A 140 17.22 2.99 2.37
C PRO A 140 16.67 4.22 1.66
N VAL A 141 15.37 4.22 1.44
CA VAL A 141 14.65 5.33 0.83
C VAL A 141 13.37 5.62 1.60
N TYR A 142 12.74 6.74 1.30
CA TYR A 142 11.47 7.14 1.90
C TYR A 142 10.33 6.76 0.97
N THR A 143 9.42 5.91 1.43
CA THR A 143 8.20 5.56 0.70
C THR A 143 7.02 6.31 1.29
N VAL A 144 6.19 6.89 0.43
CA VAL A 144 5.01 7.65 0.84
C VAL A 144 3.76 6.90 0.42
N THR A 145 2.87 6.60 1.38
CA THR A 145 1.56 6.01 1.11
C THR A 145 0.46 6.92 1.61
N ARG A 146 -0.68 6.91 0.92
CA ARG A 146 -1.88 7.63 1.33
C ARG A 146 -3.00 6.64 1.63
N HIS A 147 -3.84 6.98 2.59
CA HIS A 147 -4.97 6.19 3.03
C HIS A 147 -6.16 7.11 3.30
N GLY A 148 -7.28 6.88 2.64
CA GLY A 148 -8.55 7.52 2.95
C GLY A 148 -9.35 7.99 1.73
N PRO A 149 -10.61 8.39 1.94
CA PRO A 149 -11.25 8.64 3.24
C PRO A 149 -11.50 7.35 4.05
N LEU A 150 -11.08 7.37 5.31
CA LEU A 150 -11.31 6.30 6.28
C LEU A 150 -12.46 6.68 7.21
N VAL A 151 -13.48 5.83 7.30
CA VAL A 151 -14.64 6.09 8.15
C VAL A 151 -14.32 5.66 9.57
N TYR A 152 -14.48 6.55 10.53
CA TYR A 152 -14.31 6.22 11.94
C TYR A 152 -15.56 6.61 12.75
N ALA A 153 -15.87 5.80 13.75
CA ALA A 153 -16.91 6.12 14.72
C ALA A 153 -16.27 6.68 15.99
N TYR A 154 -16.91 7.65 16.62
CA TYR A 154 -16.62 7.99 18.01
C TYR A 154 -17.26 6.93 18.90
N ASP A 155 -16.46 6.29 19.73
CA ASP A 155 -16.95 5.33 20.73
C ASP A 155 -17.03 6.03 22.10
N GLY A 156 -18.23 6.09 22.68
CA GLY A 156 -18.52 6.78 23.94
C GLY A 156 -19.29 8.10 23.82
N LEU A 157 -19.92 8.52 24.93
CA LEU A 157 -20.70 9.77 25.04
C LEU A 157 -19.90 10.87 25.76
N GLY A 158 -19.95 12.10 25.24
CA GLY A 158 -19.38 13.30 25.90
C GLY A 158 -17.85 13.34 25.91
N ALA A 159 -17.26 13.90 26.98
CA ALA A 159 -15.82 14.15 27.12
C ALA A 159 -14.92 12.88 27.18
N LYS A 160 -15.51 11.67 27.10
CA LYS A 160 -14.81 10.38 27.06
C LYS A 160 -14.89 9.69 25.69
N ALA A 161 -15.42 10.36 24.67
CA ALA A 161 -15.45 9.82 23.32
C ALA A 161 -14.03 9.48 22.85
N ARG A 162 -13.78 8.19 22.61
CA ARG A 162 -12.54 7.68 22.02
C ARG A 162 -12.73 7.60 20.52
N LEU A 163 -11.66 7.87 19.78
CA LEU A 163 -11.65 7.63 18.35
C LEU A 163 -11.64 6.11 18.14
N GLY A 164 -12.73 5.56 17.60
CA GLY A 164 -12.79 4.15 17.21
C GLY A 164 -11.81 3.84 16.08
N ALA A 165 -11.57 2.54 15.84
CA ALA A 165 -10.75 2.11 14.71
C ALA A 165 -11.36 2.61 13.39
N ALA A 166 -10.59 3.34 12.59
CA ALA A 166 -11.05 3.74 11.27
C ALA A 166 -11.01 2.57 10.30
N ARG A 167 -11.98 2.56 9.39
CA ARG A 167 -12.20 1.50 8.40
C ARG A 167 -12.11 2.05 6.98
N GLY A 168 -11.75 1.19 6.04
CA GLY A 168 -11.63 1.49 4.61
C GLY A 168 -10.19 1.59 4.14
N VAL A 169 -9.21 1.16 4.94
CA VAL A 169 -7.79 1.15 4.56
C VAL A 169 -7.59 0.29 3.32
N ALA A 170 -8.12 -0.93 3.29
CA ALA A 170 -7.97 -1.82 2.14
C ALA A 170 -8.52 -1.22 0.84
N ALA A 171 -9.57 -0.39 0.92
CA ALA A 171 -10.25 0.20 -0.24
C ALA A 171 -9.70 1.56 -0.70
N SER A 172 -8.93 2.24 0.13
CA SER A 172 -8.53 3.64 -0.11
C SER A 172 -7.03 3.89 0.04
N SER A 173 -6.23 2.82 0.14
CA SER A 173 -4.78 2.91 0.25
C SER A 173 -4.12 2.93 -1.12
N GLU A 174 -3.09 3.76 -1.25
CA GLU A 174 -2.32 3.87 -2.49
C GLU A 174 -0.86 4.28 -2.20
N LEU A 175 0.04 3.83 -3.07
CA LEU A 175 1.41 4.34 -3.15
C LEU A 175 1.40 5.75 -3.78
N VAL A 176 1.98 6.73 -3.10
CA VAL A 176 2.20 8.07 -3.66
C VAL A 176 3.51 8.11 -4.45
N GLY A 177 4.55 7.45 -3.92
CA GLY A 177 5.84 7.30 -4.58
C GLY A 177 6.98 7.09 -3.58
N CYS A 178 8.21 7.08 -4.08
CA CYS A 178 9.40 7.01 -3.24
C CYS A 178 10.45 8.07 -3.57
N PHE A 179 11.30 8.31 -2.57
CA PHE A 179 12.22 9.44 -2.59
C PHE A 179 13.52 9.05 -1.89
N ALA A 180 14.66 9.39 -2.49
CA ALA A 180 15.96 9.23 -1.85
C ALA A 180 16.11 10.23 -0.69
N GLU A 181 15.53 11.43 -0.83
CA GLU A 181 15.64 12.49 0.17
C GLU A 181 14.36 12.67 1.00
N ARG A 182 14.53 12.82 2.31
CA ARG A 182 13.41 13.08 3.23
C ARG A 182 12.63 14.36 2.88
N LYS A 183 13.32 15.39 2.42
CA LYS A 183 12.70 16.69 2.10
C LYS A 183 11.69 16.54 0.97
N GLU A 184 12.04 15.75 -0.05
CA GLU A 184 11.16 15.43 -1.17
C GLU A 184 9.97 14.60 -0.72
N ALA A 185 10.22 13.56 0.09
CA ALA A 185 9.16 12.71 0.64
C ALA A 185 8.14 13.50 1.46
N VAL A 186 8.60 14.41 2.32
CA VAL A 186 7.72 15.29 3.12
C VAL A 186 6.93 16.24 2.22
N SER A 187 7.56 16.80 1.19
CA SER A 187 6.87 17.68 0.23
C SER A 187 5.79 16.92 -0.54
N ALA A 188 6.08 15.71 -1.00
CA ALA A 188 5.12 14.83 -1.67
C ALA A 188 3.98 14.43 -0.74
N ALA A 189 4.29 14.11 0.52
CA ALA A 189 3.28 13.75 1.52
C ALA A 189 2.30 14.90 1.80
N ARG A 190 2.80 16.14 1.91
CA ARG A 190 1.95 17.33 2.05
C ARG A 190 1.05 17.54 0.84
N LYS A 191 1.62 17.46 -0.38
CA LYS A 191 0.85 17.56 -1.62
C LYS A 191 -0.23 16.48 -1.73
N ALA A 192 0.09 15.24 -1.34
CA ALA A 192 -0.88 14.15 -1.32
C ALA A 192 -2.00 14.40 -0.30
N MET A 193 -1.67 14.91 0.89
CA MET A 193 -2.66 15.28 1.89
C MET A 193 -3.57 16.40 1.39
N ASP A 194 -3.01 17.45 0.80
CA ASP A 194 -3.77 18.55 0.23
C ASP A 194 -4.76 18.08 -0.83
N GLY A 195 -4.33 17.22 -1.75
CA GLY A 195 -5.21 16.65 -2.77
C GLY A 195 -6.30 15.73 -2.22
N MET A 196 -6.06 15.03 -1.11
CA MET A 196 -7.07 14.15 -0.50
C MET A 196 -8.18 14.91 0.22
N VAL A 197 -7.88 16.08 0.78
CA VAL A 197 -8.83 16.89 1.56
C VAL A 197 -9.37 18.08 0.76
N GLU A 198 -9.05 18.17 -0.52
CA GLU A 198 -9.53 19.21 -1.40
C GLU A 198 -11.07 19.15 -1.47
N GLY A 199 -11.73 20.28 -1.21
CA GLY A 199 -13.19 20.39 -1.19
C GLY A 199 -13.86 20.01 0.14
N GLU A 200 -13.13 19.43 1.09
CA GLU A 200 -13.66 19.08 2.41
C GLU A 200 -13.77 20.30 3.33
N ARG A 201 -14.90 20.42 4.04
CA ARG A 201 -15.15 21.53 4.97
C ARG A 201 -14.83 21.11 6.40
N LYS A 202 -14.20 22.02 7.17
CA LYS A 202 -13.86 21.82 8.61
C LYS A 202 -12.94 20.61 8.86
N VAL A 203 -11.81 20.56 8.17
CA VAL A 203 -10.77 19.55 8.39
C VAL A 203 -9.73 20.07 9.38
N ASN A 204 -9.49 19.32 10.45
CA ASN A 204 -8.36 19.56 11.35
C ASN A 204 -7.15 18.73 10.92
N ARG A 205 -5.98 19.36 10.81
CA ARG A 205 -4.75 18.72 10.33
C ARG A 205 -3.73 18.59 11.45
N ILE A 206 -3.12 17.42 11.54
CA ILE A 206 -2.06 17.09 12.49
C ILE A 206 -0.88 16.57 11.68
N GLU A 207 0.27 17.24 11.80
CA GLU A 207 1.51 16.77 11.18
C GLU A 207 2.45 16.24 12.28
N ASN A 208 2.84 14.97 12.18
CA ASN A 208 3.91 14.41 12.99
C ASN A 208 4.91 13.71 12.07
N LEU A 209 5.89 14.46 11.58
CA LEU A 209 6.81 13.99 10.55
C LEU A 209 8.08 13.32 11.09
N GLY A 210 8.19 13.12 12.41
CA GLY A 210 9.41 12.59 13.04
C GLY A 210 10.64 13.49 12.85
N LYS A 211 11.76 13.13 13.48
CA LYS A 211 13.09 13.71 13.23
C LYS A 211 13.87 12.87 12.22
N HIS A 212 15.00 13.41 11.75
CA HIS A 212 15.88 12.70 10.82
C HIS A 212 16.39 11.39 11.45
N GLY A 213 16.20 10.25 10.77
CA GLY A 213 16.63 8.93 11.25
C GLY A 213 15.64 8.18 12.15
N GLU A 214 14.46 8.75 12.42
CA GLU A 214 13.34 8.00 13.03
C GLU A 214 12.56 7.23 11.92
N ASP A 215 11.90 6.13 12.29
CA ASP A 215 11.27 5.13 11.39
C ASP A 215 10.20 5.67 10.42
N GLY A 216 9.88 6.97 10.46
CA GLY A 216 8.97 7.60 9.53
C GLY A 216 8.27 8.85 10.08
N GLY A 217 7.19 9.21 9.40
CA GLY A 217 6.30 10.32 9.75
C GLY A 217 4.88 10.08 9.25
N MET A 218 3.91 10.80 9.80
CA MET A 218 2.50 10.73 9.39
C MET A 218 1.87 12.13 9.39
N LEU A 219 1.11 12.40 8.33
CA LEU A 219 0.14 13.49 8.30
C LEU A 219 -1.24 12.88 8.49
N LEU A 220 -2.04 13.48 9.36
CA LEU A 220 -3.40 13.10 9.64
C LEU A 220 -4.32 14.28 9.39
N ALA A 221 -5.43 14.05 8.69
CA ALA A 221 -6.52 14.98 8.55
C ALA A 221 -7.80 14.36 9.13
N LEU A 222 -8.55 15.14 9.90
CA LEU A 222 -9.78 14.73 10.57
C LEU A 222 -10.93 15.64 10.11
N GLY A 223 -11.93 15.06 9.46
CA GLY A 223 -13.20 15.69 9.13
C GLY A 223 -14.33 15.17 10.02
N ASN A 224 -15.58 15.36 9.59
CA ASN A 224 -16.74 14.88 10.34
C ASN A 224 -16.96 13.37 10.09
N GLY A 225 -16.42 12.50 10.96
CA GLY A 225 -16.58 11.04 10.87
C GLY A 225 -15.68 10.36 9.83
N VAL A 226 -14.77 11.12 9.22
CA VAL A 226 -13.82 10.65 8.21
C VAL A 226 -12.42 11.15 8.51
N ARG A 227 -11.41 10.31 8.30
CA ARG A 227 -9.99 10.68 8.43
C ARG A 227 -9.19 10.30 7.20
N TRP A 228 -8.12 11.04 6.97
CA TRP A 228 -7.13 10.72 5.94
C TRP A 228 -5.75 10.64 6.59
N GLU A 229 -4.96 9.69 6.16
CA GLU A 229 -3.60 9.47 6.63
C GLU A 229 -2.64 9.48 5.44
N VAL A 230 -1.55 10.22 5.55
CA VAL A 230 -0.39 10.06 4.66
C VAL A 230 0.78 9.62 5.51
N ARG A 231 1.38 8.48 5.18
CA ARG A 231 2.51 7.91 5.90
C ARG A 231 3.77 8.06 5.07
N VAL A 232 4.85 8.46 5.71
CA VAL A 232 6.21 8.47 5.18
C VAL A 232 6.96 7.40 5.95
N LYS A 233 7.33 6.30 5.30
CA LYS A 233 8.10 5.21 5.91
C LYS A 233 9.55 5.30 5.45
N TYR A 234 10.49 5.14 6.37
CA TYR A 234 11.90 4.95 6.01
C TYR A 234 12.16 3.45 5.82
N ASP A 235 12.31 3.01 4.57
CA ASP A 235 12.42 1.59 4.23
C ASP A 235 13.86 1.09 4.36
N SER A 236 14.23 0.66 5.56
CA SER A 236 15.46 -0.09 5.83
C SER A 236 15.34 -1.59 5.53
N GLU A 237 14.12 -2.10 5.30
CA GLU A 237 13.88 -3.50 4.91
C GLU A 237 14.57 -3.86 3.59
N VAL A 238 14.74 -2.89 2.68
CA VAL A 238 15.48 -3.06 1.42
C VAL A 238 16.95 -3.39 1.69
N LEU A 239 17.57 -2.73 2.68
CA LEU A 239 18.94 -3.06 3.11
C LEU A 239 19.00 -4.48 3.69
N LYS A 240 18.00 -4.89 4.47
CA LYS A 240 17.95 -6.23 5.06
C LYS A 240 17.82 -7.30 3.97
N ILE A 241 16.90 -7.13 3.02
CA ILE A 241 16.71 -8.05 1.88
C ILE A 241 17.98 -8.12 1.02
N ALA A 242 18.59 -6.98 0.70
CA ALA A 242 19.81 -6.96 -0.08
C ALA A 242 21.00 -7.58 0.64
N ARG A 243 21.10 -7.41 1.95
CA ARG A 243 22.11 -8.06 2.77
C ARG A 243 21.92 -9.57 2.80
N GLU A 244 20.71 -10.05 3.03
CA GLU A 244 20.39 -11.48 3.03
C GLU A 244 20.62 -12.12 1.65
N SER A 245 20.34 -11.41 0.56
CA SER A 245 20.68 -11.85 -0.80
C SER A 245 22.18 -11.87 -1.06
N ALA A 246 22.93 -10.82 -0.67
CA ALA A 246 24.37 -10.76 -0.85
C ALA A 246 25.12 -11.82 -0.01
N GLU A 247 24.63 -12.11 1.20
CA GLU A 247 25.14 -13.19 2.06
C GLU A 247 24.88 -14.57 1.42
N LYS A 248 23.72 -14.78 0.78
CA LYS A 248 23.43 -16.02 0.01
C LYS A 248 24.27 -16.15 -1.25
N GLU A 249 24.66 -15.04 -1.88
CA GLU A 249 25.48 -15.01 -3.08
C GLU A 249 27.00 -14.99 -2.80
N GLY A 250 27.41 -14.98 -1.53
CA GLY A 250 28.83 -14.97 -1.14
C GLY A 250 29.57 -13.67 -1.44
N ALA A 251 28.85 -12.60 -1.78
CA ALA A 251 29.43 -11.30 -2.13
C ALA A 251 29.66 -10.46 -0.87
N GLY A 252 30.89 -10.50 -0.34
CA GLY A 252 31.34 -9.64 0.75
C GLY A 252 31.39 -8.17 0.33
N LEU A 253 30.26 -7.47 0.35
CA LEU A 253 30.21 -6.03 0.08
C LEU A 253 30.44 -5.24 1.38
N ALA A 254 31.46 -4.39 1.36
CA ALA A 254 31.72 -3.42 2.42
C ALA A 254 30.71 -2.27 2.32
N TRP A 255 29.66 -2.32 3.13
CA TRP A 255 28.64 -1.27 3.20
C TRP A 255 29.19 -0.06 3.96
N ARG A 256 29.08 1.14 3.35
CA ARG A 256 29.34 2.40 4.05
C ARG A 256 28.04 2.83 4.74
N PHE A 257 28.13 2.99 6.06
CA PHE A 257 27.06 3.49 6.95
C PHE A 257 26.89 5.00 6.81
#